data_AF-A0A7J0A516-F1
#
_entry.id   AF-A0A7J0A516-F1
#
_cell.length_a   1.000
_cell.length_b   1.000
_cell.length_c   1.000
_cell.angle_alpha   90.00
_cell.angle_beta   90.00
_cell.angle_gamma   90.00
#
_symmetry.space_group_name_H-M   'P 1'
#
loop_
_entity.id
_entity.type
_entity.pdbx_description
1 polymer ?
#
loop_
_entity_poly.entity_id
_entity_poly.type
_entity_poly.pdbx_seq_one_letter_code
_entity_poly.pdbx_strand_id
1 'polypeptide(L)' 'MEQLTFDFIKEIVPIPDCSFLMDVTGLGTPIEVANEMVREARVWQENNPGKDVMDVITPEWKEYINHKIKHLC' A
#
# COMPACT_ATOMS: atom_id res chain seq x y z
N MET A 1 13.54 9.75 30.09
CA MET A 1 13.36 9.59 28.63
C MET A 1 12.68 8.24 28.47
N GLU A 2 11.35 8.24 28.39
CA GLU A 2 10.59 7.01 28.19
C GLU A 2 10.94 6.44 26.80
N GLN A 3 11.45 5.21 26.78
CA GLN A 3 11.56 4.45 25.55
C GLN A 3 10.12 4.12 25.13
N LEU A 4 9.63 4.77 24.07
CA LEU A 4 8.43 4.36 23.35
C LEU A 4 8.65 2.92 22.90
N THR A 5 8.11 1.96 23.65
CA THR A 5 8.17 0.55 23.25
C THR A 5 7.30 0.41 22.00
N PHE A 6 7.91 -0.07 20.92
CA PHE A 6 7.31 -0.36 19.61
C PHE A 6 6.24 -1.47 19.67
N ASP A 7 5.67 -1.77 20.84
CA ASP A 7 4.62 -2.78 21.01
C ASP A 7 3.31 -2.39 20.31
N PHE A 8 3.12 -1.10 19.98
CA PHE A 8 2.04 -0.61 19.10
C PHE A 8 2.23 -0.96 17.61
N ILE A 9 3.45 -1.36 17.19
CA ILE A 9 3.78 -1.64 15.77
C ILE A 9 3.59 -3.12 15.42
N LYS A 10 3.08 -3.97 16.33
CA LYS A 10 2.87 -5.40 16.04
C LYS A 10 1.80 -5.66 14.96
N GLU A 11 0.93 -4.69 14.67
CA GLU A 11 -0.12 -4.78 13.64
C GLU A 11 0.19 -4.02 12.36
N ILE A 12 1.31 -3.28 12.27
CA ILE A 12 1.65 -2.58 11.03
C ILE A 12 2.19 -3.62 10.05
N VAL A 13 1.35 -3.95 9.07
CA VAL A 13 1.76 -4.84 7.99
C VAL A 13 2.78 -4.11 7.11
N PRO A 14 3.97 -4.68 6.87
CA PRO A 14 4.98 -4.00 6.06
C PRO A 14 4.49 -3.83 4.62
N ILE A 15 4.80 -2.66 4.05
CA ILE A 15 4.64 -2.41 2.62
C ILE A 15 5.51 -3.42 1.86
N PRO A 16 4.96 -4.18 0.89
CA PRO A 16 5.73 -5.12 0.09
C PRO A 16 6.89 -4.46 -0.64
N ASP A 17 7.98 -5.20 -0.83
CA ASP A 17 9.15 -4.73 -1.54
C ASP A 17 8.80 -4.33 -2.98
N CYS A 18 9.47 -3.27 -3.47
CA CYS A 18 9.26 -2.77 -4.83
C CYS A 18 9.52 -3.86 -5.89
N SER A 19 10.53 -4.71 -5.69
CA SER A 19 10.81 -5.84 -6.60
C SER A 19 9.66 -6.86 -6.62
N PHE A 20 9.07 -7.17 -5.47
CA PHE A 20 7.89 -8.04 -5.42
C PHE A 20 6.71 -7.42 -6.16
N LEU A 21 6.48 -6.12 -5.98
CA LEU A 21 5.42 -5.40 -6.69
C LEU A 21 5.65 -5.40 -8.19
N MET A 22 6.89 -5.20 -8.66
CA MET A 22 7.25 -5.31 -10.07
C MET A 22 6.94 -6.70 -10.63
N ASP A 23 7.34 -7.76 -9.92
CA ASP A 23 7.11 -9.16 -10.35
C ASP A 23 5.63 -9.50 -10.51
N VAL A 24 4.77 -9.05 -9.59
CA VAL A 24 3.33 -9.38 -9.60
C VAL A 24 2.49 -8.46 -10.47
N THR A 25 2.95 -7.25 -10.76
CA THR A 25 2.23 -6.27 -11.60
C THR A 25 2.74 -6.23 -13.05
N GLY A 26 3.94 -6.74 -13.32
CA GLY A 26 4.60 -6.65 -14.62
C GLY A 26 5.18 -5.27 -14.94
N LEU A 27 5.26 -4.36 -13.95
CA LEU A 27 5.87 -3.04 -14.12
C LEU A 27 7.39 -3.16 -14.18
N GLY A 28 7.99 -2.57 -15.22
CA GLY A 28 9.40 -2.76 -15.58
C GLY A 28 10.37 -1.91 -14.79
N THR A 29 9.90 -0.88 -14.10
CA THR A 29 10.74 0.05 -13.33
C THR A 29 10.13 0.45 -11.99
N PRO A 30 10.97 0.81 -10.99
CA PRO A 30 10.48 1.36 -9.72
C PRO A 30 9.63 2.62 -9.87
N ILE A 31 9.89 3.44 -10.89
CA ILE A 31 9.12 4.66 -11.17
C ILE A 31 7.70 4.30 -11.62
N GLU A 32 7.54 3.27 -12.44
CA GLU A 32 6.22 2.78 -12.86
C GLU A 32 5.42 2.26 -11.66
N VAL A 33 6.06 1.52 -10.74
CA VAL A 33 5.44 1.09 -9.48
C VAL A 33 4.97 2.29 -8.65
N ALA A 34 5.83 3.29 -8.46
CA ALA A 34 5.49 4.48 -7.69
C ALA A 34 4.32 5.26 -8.32
N ASN A 35 4.32 5.40 -9.66
CA ASN A 35 3.24 6.05 -10.39
C ASN A 35 1.92 5.31 -10.22
N GLU A 36 1.95 3.97 -10.28
CA GLU A 36 0.76 3.15 -10.10
C GLU A 36 0.22 3.24 -8.67
N MET A 37 1.10 3.24 -7.65
CA MET A 37 0.71 3.45 -6.26
C MET A 37 0.03 4.81 -6.06
N VAL A 38 0.58 5.89 -6.64
CA VAL A 38 -0.03 7.23 -6.57
C VAL A 38 -1.37 7.27 -7.30
N ARG A 39 -1.48 6.61 -8.46
CA ARG A 39 -2.73 6.51 -9.22
C ARG A 39 -3.81 5.80 -8.40
N GLU A 40 -3.47 4.68 -7.78
CA GLU A 40 -4.38 3.88 -6.95
C GLU A 40 -4.83 4.66 -5.71
N ALA A 41 -3.92 5.37 -5.04
CA ALA A 41 -4.26 6.25 -3.92
C ALA A 41 -5.30 7.32 -4.33
N ARG A 42 -5.13 7.92 -5.52
CA ARG A 42 -6.08 8.91 -6.06
C ARG A 42 -7.45 8.29 -6.37
N VAL A 43 -7.47 7.14 -7.05
CA VAL A 43 -8.73 6.44 -7.37
C VAL A 43 -9.47 6.03 -6.10
N TRP A 44 -8.75 5.55 -5.08
CA TRP A 44 -9.37 5.23 -3.79
C TRP A 44 -9.98 6.47 -3.14
N GLN A 45 -9.27 7.59 -3.14
CA GLN A 45 -9.71 8.85 -2.56
C GLN A 45 -10.96 9.41 -3.25
N GLU A 46 -11.01 9.33 -4.59
CA GLU A 46 -12.17 9.74 -5.39
C GLU A 46 -13.41 8.90 -5.05
N ASN A 47 -13.24 7.60 -4.78
CA ASN A 47 -14.32 6.69 -4.40
C ASN A 47 -14.70 6.75 -2.92
N ASN A 48 -13.89 7.40 -2.08
CA ASN A 48 -14.10 7.50 -0.62
C ASN A 48 -14.05 8.97 -0.16
N PRO A 49 -15.05 9.80 -0.52
CA PRO A 49 -15.05 11.20 -0.14
C PRO A 49 -15.08 11.37 1.38
N GLY A 50 -14.19 12.21 1.91
CA GLY A 50 -14.10 12.52 3.34
C GLY A 50 -13.27 11.54 4.18
N LYS A 51 -12.66 10.51 3.57
CA LYS A 51 -11.66 9.66 4.23
C LYS A 51 -10.24 10.04 3.79
N ASP A 52 -9.23 9.81 4.63
CA ASP A 52 -7.83 10.01 4.24
C ASP A 52 -7.26 8.68 3.74
N VAL A 53 -6.62 8.70 2.57
CA VAL A 53 -5.94 7.51 2.03
C VAL A 53 -4.85 6.99 2.98
N MET A 54 -4.24 7.87 3.78
CA MET A 54 -3.24 7.51 4.79
C MET A 54 -3.82 6.61 5.89
N ASP A 55 -5.14 6.61 6.09
CA ASP A 55 -5.84 5.76 7.07
C ASP A 55 -5.79 4.27 6.68
N VAL A 56 -5.61 3.97 5.39
CA VAL A 56 -5.60 2.60 4.86
C VAL A 56 -4.21 2.19 4.38
N ILE A 57 -3.43 3.13 3.85
CA ILE A 57 -2.05 2.86 3.38
C ILE A 57 -1.12 2.48 4.53
N THR A 58 -1.34 3.00 5.74
CA THR A 58 -0.45 2.73 6.87
C THR A 58 -0.67 1.33 7.50
N PRO A 59 -1.90 0.89 7.80
CA PRO A 59 -2.12 -0.43 8.42
C PRO A 59 -2.47 -1.57 7.45
N GLU A 60 -3.17 -1.31 6.34
CA GLU A 60 -3.90 -2.33 5.55
C GLU A 60 -3.41 -2.43 4.10
N TRP A 61 -2.20 -1.94 3.83
CA TRP A 61 -1.66 -1.86 2.47
C TRP A 61 -1.52 -3.23 1.80
N LYS A 62 -1.14 -4.27 2.57
CA LYS A 62 -0.97 -5.62 2.04
C LYS A 62 -2.30 -6.22 1.61
N GLU A 63 -3.36 -6.02 2.39
CA GLU A 63 -4.73 -6.45 2.08
C GLU A 63 -5.22 -5.75 0.82
N TYR A 64 -5.00 -4.44 0.71
CA TYR A 64 -5.33 -3.63 -0.47
C TYR A 64 -4.67 -4.17 -1.74
N ILE A 65 -3.36 -4.39 -1.69
CA ILE A 65 -2.58 -4.94 -2.82
C ILE A 65 -3.04 -6.37 -3.17
N ASN A 66 -3.22 -7.24 -2.18
CA ASN A 66 -3.64 -8.62 -2.41
C ASN A 66 -5.03 -8.73 -3.06
N HIS A 67 -5.98 -7.90 -2.64
CA HIS A 67 -7.32 -7.86 -3.24
C HIS A 67 -7.24 -7.51 -4.74
N LYS A 68 -6.33 -6.60 -5.11
CA LYS A 68 -6.14 -6.16 -6.50
C LYS A 68 -5.39 -7.19 -7.34
N ILE A 69 -4.34 -7.83 -6.82
CA ILE A 69 -3.64 -8.92 -7.52
C ILE A 69 -4.65 -10.04 -7.87
N LYS A 70 -5.53 -10.41 -6.95
CA LYS A 70 -6.61 -11.39 -7.19
C LYS A 70 -7.66 -10.96 -8.21
N HIS A 71 -7.72 -9.68 -8.57
CA HIS A 71 -8.64 -9.16 -9.58
C HIS A 71 -7.95 -8.88 -10.92
N LEU A 72 -6.62 -8.96 -10.96
CA LEU A 72 -5.80 -8.78 -12.15
C LEU A 72 -5.33 -10.14 -12.75
N CYS A 73 -5.37 -11.22 -11.97
CA CYS A 73 -5.15 -12.61 -12.41
C CYS A 73 -6.48 -13.36 -12.57
#